data_AF-A0A7C0UGH7-F1
#
_entry.id   AF-A0A7C0UGH7-F1
#
_cell.length_a   1.000
_cell.length_b   1.000
_cell.length_c   1.000
_cell.angle_alpha   90.00
_cell.angle_beta   90.00
_cell.angle_gamma   90.00
#
_symmetry.space_group_name_H-M   'P 1'
#
loop_
_entity.id
_entity.type
_entity.pdbx_description
1 polymer ?
#
loop_
_entity_poly.entity_id
_entity_poly.type
_entity_poly.pdbx_seq_one_letter_code
_entity_poly.pdbx_strand_id
1 'polypeptide(L)' 'MKTALTIAGSDPTSGAGAQLDIKVFQRIGVHGLSV' A
#
# COMPACT_ATOMS: atom_id res chain seq x y z
N MET A 1 9.06 4.18 14.12
CA MET A 1 8.24 3.44 13.14
C MET A 1 8.61 3.93 11.75
N LYS A 2 8.75 3.04 10.76
CA LYS A 2 9.00 3.44 9.35
C LYS A 2 7.66 3.67 8.67
N THR A 3 7.58 4.72 7.85
CA THR A 3 6.36 5.10 7.10
C THR A 3 6.70 5.19 5.62
N ALA A 4 5.80 4.73 4.76
CA ALA A 4 5.91 4.82 3.31
C ALA A 4 4.60 5.32 2.68
N LEU A 5 4.72 6.17 1.67
CA LEU A 5 3.61 6.66 0.86
C LEU A 5 3.66 5.95 -0.50
N THR A 6 2.58 5.25 -0.87
CA THR A 6 2.36 4.81 -2.25
C THR A 6 1.57 5.85 -3.02
N ILE A 7 1.90 6.02 -4.30
CA ILE A 7 1.19 6.84 -5.27
C ILE A 7 0.84 5.91 -6.43
N ALA A 8 -0.36 5.36 -6.41
CA ALA A 8 -0.79 4.33 -7.34
C ALA A 8 -2.31 4.35 -7.49
N GLY A 9 -2.80 3.88 -8.64
CA GLY A 9 -4.23 3.71 -8.85
C GLY A 9 -4.84 2.70 -7.87
N SER A 10 -6.09 2.93 -7.49
CA SER A 10 -6.90 1.98 -6.74
C SER A 10 -7.57 1.01 -7.72
N ASP A 11 -7.29 -0.29 -7.57
CA ASP A 11 -8.02 -1.34 -8.28
C ASP A 11 -8.84 -2.16 -7.26
N PRO A 12 -10.12 -1.79 -7.01
CA PRO A 12 -10.96 -2.48 -6.03
C PRO A 12 -11.40 -3.88 -6.48
N THR A 13 -11.19 -4.26 -7.74
CA THR A 13 -11.61 -5.55 -8.27
C THR A 13 -10.49 -6.58 -8.14
N SER A 14 -9.28 -6.26 -8.59
CA SER A 14 -8.13 -7.18 -8.50
C SER A 14 -7.34 -7.03 -7.19
N GLY A 15 -7.49 -5.89 -6.50
CA GLY A 15 -6.70 -5.55 -5.31
C GLY A 15 -5.25 -5.18 -5.61
N ALA A 16 -4.94 -4.81 -6.86
CA ALA A 16 -3.65 -4.30 -7.31
C ALA A 16 -3.44 -2.81 -6.94
N GLY A 17 -2.28 -2.26 -7.31
CA GLY A 17 -1.93 -0.87 -7.06
C GLY A 17 -1.83 -0.56 -5.57
N ALA A 18 -2.42 0.56 -5.15
CA ALA A 18 -2.31 1.06 -3.78
C ALA A 18 -2.73 0.02 -2.73
N GLN A 19 -3.77 -0.78 -2.99
CA GLN A 19 -4.21 -1.84 -2.06
C GLN A 19 -3.14 -2.92 -1.83
N LEU A 20 -2.41 -3.31 -2.88
CA LEU A 20 -1.36 -4.32 -2.77
C LEU A 20 -0.14 -3.75 -2.06
N ASP A 21 0.22 -2.51 -2.34
CA ASP A 21 1.34 -1.82 -1.71
C ASP A 21 1.15 -1.71 -0.19
N ILE A 22 -0.05 -1.31 0.27
CA ILE A 22 -0.37 -1.25 1.71
C ILE A 22 -0.23 -2.63 2.37
N LYS A 23 -0.69 -3.71 1.71
CA LYS A 23 -0.54 -5.09 2.22
C LYS A 23 0.94 -5.50 2.32
N VAL A 24 1.75 -5.12 1.33
CA VAL A 24 3.20 -5.38 1.33
C VAL A 24 3.86 -4.60 2.47
N PHE A 25 3.57 -3.32 2.64
CA PHE A 25 4.11 -2.49 3.73
C PHE A 25 3.80 -3.11 5.10
N GLN A 26 2.55 -3.53 5.32
CA GLN A 26 2.17 -4.23 6.55
C GLN A 26 2.97 -5.54 6.75
N ARG A 27 3.18 -6.32 5.68
CA ARG A 27 3.97 -7.57 5.72
C ARG A 27 5.43 -7.34 6.13
N ILE A 28 6.02 -6.20 5.76
CA ILE A 28 7.41 -5.84 6.07
C ILE A 28 7.56 -4.91 7.29
N GLY A 29 6.48 -4.68 8.04
CA GLY A 29 6.51 -3.86 9.27
C GLY A 29 6.64 -2.35 9.02
N VAL A 30 6.15 -1.87 7.88
CA VAL A 30 6.11 -0.44 7.51
C VAL A 30 4.67 0.06 7.57
N HIS A 31 4.45 1.24 8.14
CA HIS A 31 3.14 1.89 8.11
C HIS A 31 2.90 2.52 6.73
N GLY A 32 1.86 2.05 6.04
CA GLY A 32 1.52 2.50 4.69
C GLY A 32 0.53 3.66 4.67
N LEU A 33 0.78 4.62 3.77
CA LEU A 33 -0.12 5.70 3.38
C LEU A 33 -0.35 5.62 1.86
N SER A 34 -1.49 6.12 1.38
CA SER A 34 -1.83 6.11 -0.06
C SER A 34 -2.35 7.48 -0.49
N VAL A 35 -1.97 7.89 -1.71
CA VAL A 35 -2.51 9.02 -2.47
C VAL A 35 -2.96 8.54 -3.84
#